data_AF-A0A0D2XLS7-F1
#
_entry.id   AF-A0A0D2XLS7-F1
#
_cell.length_a   1.000
_cell.length_b   1.000
_cell.length_c   1.000
_cell.angle_alpha   90.00
_cell.angle_beta   90.00
_cell.angle_gamma   90.00
#
_symmetry.space_group_name_H-M   'P 1'
#
loop_
_entity.id
_entity.type
_entity.pdbx_description
1 polymer ?
#
loop_
_entity_poly.entity_id
_entity_poly.type
_entity_poly.pdbx_seq_one_letter_code
_entity_poly.pdbx_strand_id
1 'polypeptide(L)'
;MEDAQAFEAHSNGLRRIVKMRGGLQGYTHNRQLQIKLCRVDLGWSIRNGCKPEIYSGKPAWEPLLEAFGTVACSFEIQETSLDFMNVYYTWDWRLQNTFKDLRDFSALANRYSPSAKKLKPEAFQEIMLSIQYRLLQLDFSQDPAPIQEALRIGLLAYESTIFLQIQGMKLKSDSFSRQFRNAIQATPVQGEATANIKLWLLVVGSIIVFDSSEDWLVQSIHSLAGRQSWEDVRERVREVMWIDIIHDVPGRKAFEATQAYI
;
A
#
# COMPACT_ATOMS: atom_id res chain seq x y z
N MET A 1 -17.40 6.00 19.30
CA MET A 1 -18.55 5.39 18.59
C MET A 1 -19.33 6.44 17.80
N GLU A 2 -19.58 7.63 18.34
CA GLU A 2 -20.24 8.76 17.65
C GLU A 2 -19.48 9.25 16.40
N ASP A 3 -18.15 9.32 16.44
CA ASP A 3 -17.33 9.79 15.30
C ASP A 3 -17.45 8.91 14.05
N ALA A 4 -17.62 7.60 14.22
CA ALA A 4 -17.71 6.66 13.09
C ALA A 4 -19.05 6.80 12.35
N GLN A 5 -20.16 6.90 13.10
CA GLN A 5 -21.49 7.12 12.53
C GLN A 5 -21.60 8.50 11.87
N ALA A 6 -21.01 9.54 12.47
CA ALA A 6 -20.98 10.87 11.87
C ALA A 6 -20.18 10.88 10.55
N PHE A 7 -19.02 10.23 10.52
CA PHE A 7 -18.22 10.11 9.30
C PHE A 7 -18.93 9.27 8.23
N GLU A 8 -19.64 8.20 8.62
CA GLU A 8 -20.48 7.41 7.71
C GLU A 8 -21.57 8.26 7.06
N ALA A 9 -22.35 8.98 7.87
CA ALA A 9 -23.41 9.86 7.39
C ALA A 9 -22.86 10.94 6.45
N HIS A 10 -21.68 11.50 6.77
CA HIS A 10 -21.01 12.49 5.92
C HIS A 10 -20.53 11.89 4.60
N SER A 11 -19.90 10.71 4.62
CA SER A 11 -19.43 9.99 3.43
C SER A 11 -20.61 9.63 2.51
N ASN A 12 -21.71 9.12 3.08
CA ASN A 12 -22.93 8.81 2.34
C ASN A 12 -23.59 10.06 1.75
N GLY A 13 -23.64 11.17 2.51
CA GLY A 13 -24.11 12.46 2.01
C GLY A 13 -23.27 12.97 0.84
N LEU A 14 -21.95 12.88 0.93
CA LEU A 14 -21.03 13.27 -0.14
C LEU A 14 -21.23 12.45 -1.41
N ARG A 15 -21.32 11.11 -1.29
CA ARG A 15 -21.62 10.20 -2.40
C ARG A 15 -22.94 10.58 -3.08
N ARG A 16 -23.96 10.91 -2.29
CA ARG A 16 -25.26 11.35 -2.82
C ARG A 16 -25.14 12.66 -3.60
N ILE A 17 -24.41 13.66 -3.08
CA ILE A 17 -24.17 14.94 -3.78
C ILE A 17 -23.44 14.69 -5.11
N VAL A 18 -22.40 13.86 -5.11
CA VAL A 18 -21.66 13.51 -6.33
C VAL A 18 -22.57 12.83 -7.35
N LYS A 19 -23.39 11.86 -6.92
CA LYS A 19 -24.37 11.19 -7.78
C LYS A 19 -25.40 12.17 -8.36
N MET A 20 -25.93 13.09 -7.55
CA MET A 20 -26.88 14.11 -8.01
C MET A 20 -26.28 15.10 -9.01
N ARG A 21 -24.96 15.30 -9.01
CA ARG A 21 -24.24 16.11 -10.01
C ARG A 21 -23.80 15.34 -11.26
N GLY A 22 -24.27 14.11 -11.46
CA GLY A 22 -23.89 13.29 -12.62
C GLY A 22 -22.57 12.54 -12.44
N GLY A 23 -22.17 12.25 -11.19
CA GLY A 23 -20.93 11.56 -10.88
C GLY A 23 -19.70 12.47 -10.98
N LEU A 24 -18.50 11.88 -11.04
CA LEU A 24 -17.25 12.64 -11.18
C LEU A 24 -17.21 13.48 -12.46
N GLN A 25 -17.93 13.09 -13.50
CA GLN A 25 -18.05 13.84 -14.77
C GLN A 25 -18.66 15.24 -14.56
N GLY A 26 -19.50 15.43 -13.54
CA GLY A 26 -20.04 16.75 -13.18
C GLY A 26 -18.99 17.74 -12.65
N TYR A 27 -17.75 17.28 -12.40
CA TYR A 27 -16.67 18.05 -11.81
C TYR A 27 -15.44 18.16 -12.73
N THR A 28 -15.58 17.91 -14.04
CA THR A 28 -14.47 17.99 -15.03
C THR A 28 -13.78 19.35 -15.05
N HIS A 29 -14.51 20.41 -14.73
CA HIS A 29 -13.99 21.78 -14.61
C HIS A 29 -13.14 22.01 -13.36
N ASN A 30 -13.11 21.07 -12.40
CA ASN A 30 -12.37 21.20 -11.15
C ASN A 30 -11.71 19.87 -10.74
N ARG A 31 -10.52 19.62 -11.32
CA ARG A 31 -9.76 18.39 -11.08
C ARG A 31 -9.36 18.19 -9.62
N GLN A 32 -9.00 19.26 -8.93
CA GLN A 32 -8.61 19.23 -7.52
C GLN A 32 -9.79 18.80 -6.63
N LEU A 33 -11.01 19.23 -6.95
CA LEU A 33 -12.20 18.77 -6.27
C LEU A 33 -12.46 17.28 -6.52
N GLN A 34 -12.32 16.79 -7.75
CA GLN A 34 -12.43 15.35 -8.05
C GLN A 34 -11.45 14.52 -7.21
N ILE A 35 -10.19 14.94 -7.14
CA ILE A 35 -9.16 14.28 -6.33
C ILE A 35 -9.61 14.23 -4.86
N LYS A 36 -10.07 15.35 -4.29
CA LYS A 36 -10.55 15.41 -2.90
C LYS A 36 -11.76 14.50 -2.64
N LEU A 37 -12.72 14.47 -3.57
CA LEU A 37 -13.88 13.58 -3.48
C LEU A 37 -13.46 12.11 -3.44
N CYS A 38 -12.57 11.71 -4.37
CA CYS A 38 -12.01 10.37 -4.39
C CYS A 38 -11.28 10.02 -3.09
N ARG A 39 -10.47 10.93 -2.54
CA ARG A 39 -9.73 10.68 -1.30
C ARG A 39 -10.64 10.40 -0.10
N VAL A 40 -11.77 11.10 0.00
CA VAL A 40 -12.74 10.86 1.09
C VAL A 40 -13.36 9.47 0.96
N ASP A 41 -13.76 9.09 -0.25
CA ASP A 41 -14.35 7.78 -0.53
C ASP A 41 -13.37 6.63 -0.29
N LEU A 42 -12.12 6.78 -0.76
CA LEU A 42 -11.06 5.81 -0.52
C LEU A 42 -10.71 5.69 0.96
N GLY A 43 -10.61 6.81 1.68
CA GLY A 43 -10.36 6.81 3.11
C GLY A 43 -11.46 6.07 3.90
N TRP A 44 -12.72 6.23 3.50
CA TRP A 44 -13.83 5.45 4.04
C TRP A 44 -13.70 3.96 3.71
N SER A 45 -13.45 3.64 2.44
CA SER A 45 -13.32 2.27 1.95
C SER A 45 -12.20 1.48 2.62
N ILE A 46 -11.02 2.07 2.78
CA ILE A 46 -9.89 1.44 3.46
C ILE A 46 -10.23 1.17 4.92
N ARG A 47 -10.82 2.14 5.63
CA ARG A 47 -11.14 2.00 7.06
C ARG A 47 -12.18 0.94 7.35
N ASN A 48 -13.14 0.75 6.44
CA ASN A 48 -14.27 -0.16 6.63
C ASN A 48 -14.16 -1.46 5.83
N GLY A 49 -13.13 -1.61 4.99
CA GLY A 49 -12.95 -2.79 4.14
C GLY A 49 -14.04 -2.91 3.07
N CYS A 50 -14.60 -1.80 2.59
CA CYS A 50 -15.65 -1.80 1.57
C CYS A 50 -15.14 -1.24 0.23
N LYS A 51 -15.84 -1.55 -0.86
CA LYS A 51 -15.48 -1.02 -2.19
C LYS A 51 -15.82 0.47 -2.29
N PRO A 52 -14.99 1.28 -2.95
CA PRO A 52 -15.28 2.69 -3.16
C PRO A 52 -16.37 2.85 -4.22
N GLU A 53 -17.18 3.91 -4.10
CA GLU A 53 -18.43 4.08 -4.86
C GLU A 53 -18.45 5.34 -5.73
N ILE A 54 -17.59 6.32 -5.44
CA ILE A 54 -17.57 7.61 -6.16
C ILE A 54 -17.01 7.44 -7.58
N TYR A 55 -15.97 6.62 -7.74
CA TYR A 55 -15.44 6.29 -9.05
C TYR A 55 -16.09 5.00 -9.55
N SER A 56 -17.01 5.15 -10.50
CA SER A 56 -17.69 4.03 -11.17
C SER A 56 -17.02 3.61 -12.48
N GLY A 57 -15.83 4.12 -12.78
CA GLY A 57 -15.07 3.71 -13.97
C GLY A 57 -14.50 2.31 -13.78
N LYS A 58 -14.38 1.56 -14.88
CA LYS A 58 -13.54 0.35 -14.88
C LYS A 58 -12.09 0.81 -14.69
N PRO A 59 -11.33 0.27 -13.73
CA PRO A 59 -9.91 0.57 -13.65
C PRO A 59 -9.22 0.12 -14.93
N ALA A 60 -8.35 0.97 -15.46
CA ALA A 60 -7.32 0.51 -16.39
C ALA A 60 -6.34 -0.33 -15.57
N TRP A 61 -6.14 -1.58 -15.97
CA TRP A 61 -5.24 -2.50 -15.26
C TRP A 61 -3.87 -2.55 -15.91
N GLU A 62 -3.70 -1.89 -17.05
CA GLU A 62 -2.42 -1.68 -17.71
C GLU A 62 -1.47 -0.87 -16.81
N PRO A 63 -0.15 -1.13 -16.87
CA PRO A 63 0.84 -0.38 -16.08
C PRO A 63 0.76 1.13 -16.36
N LEU A 64 0.47 1.88 -15.31
CA LEU A 64 0.17 3.30 -15.37
C LEU A 64 1.41 4.13 -15.67
N LEU A 65 2.56 3.78 -15.10
CA LEU A 65 3.81 4.52 -15.30
C LEU A 65 4.41 4.34 -16.69
N GLU A 66 4.11 3.22 -17.35
CA GLU A 66 4.43 2.99 -18.76
C GLU A 66 3.52 3.83 -19.65
N ALA A 67 2.21 3.88 -19.35
CA ALA A 67 1.25 4.70 -20.07
C ALA A 67 1.56 6.21 -19.99
N PHE A 68 2.16 6.68 -18.88
CA PHE A 68 2.63 8.06 -18.76
C PHE A 68 3.96 8.34 -19.47
N GLY A 69 4.58 7.34 -20.12
CA GLY A 69 5.88 7.48 -20.78
C GLY A 69 7.01 7.81 -19.80
N THR A 70 6.80 7.56 -18.51
CA THR A 70 7.70 7.97 -17.44
C THR A 70 8.76 6.92 -17.09
N VAL A 71 8.55 5.65 -17.47
CA VAL A 71 9.36 4.52 -17.03
C VAL A 71 9.51 3.47 -18.13
N ALA A 72 10.74 2.98 -18.36
CA ALA A 72 11.00 1.67 -18.94
C ALA A 72 11.02 0.65 -17.78
N CYS A 73 10.16 -0.36 -17.86
CA CYS A 73 9.97 -1.54 -16.98
C CYS A 73 10.67 -1.60 -15.59
N SER A 74 9.93 -1.93 -14.53
CA SER A 74 10.43 -2.06 -13.13
C SER A 74 11.67 -2.89 -12.92
N PHE A 75 11.78 -4.00 -13.65
CA PHE A 75 12.91 -4.92 -13.53
C PHE A 75 14.22 -4.34 -14.10
N GLU A 76 14.13 -3.29 -14.93
CA GLU A 76 15.29 -2.53 -15.40
C GLU A 76 15.74 -1.46 -14.40
N ILE A 77 14.86 -1.09 -13.45
CA ILE A 77 15.10 -0.06 -12.43
C ILE A 77 15.55 -0.68 -11.10
N GLN A 78 15.05 -1.86 -10.77
CA GLN A 78 15.38 -2.56 -9.55
C GLN A 78 15.66 -4.04 -9.84
N GLU A 79 16.90 -4.47 -9.59
CA GLU A 79 17.27 -5.89 -9.67
C GLU A 79 16.37 -6.72 -8.76
N THR A 80 15.94 -7.87 -9.28
CA THR A 80 14.98 -8.76 -8.62
C THR A 80 15.53 -10.18 -8.71
N SER A 81 15.51 -10.91 -7.58
CA SER A 81 15.96 -12.30 -7.56
C SER A 81 15.03 -13.20 -8.39
N LEU A 82 15.56 -14.29 -8.92
CA LEU A 82 14.76 -15.31 -9.61
C LEU A 82 13.67 -15.89 -8.71
N ASP A 83 13.94 -16.05 -7.42
CA ASP A 83 12.97 -16.56 -6.45
C ASP A 83 11.79 -15.60 -6.27
N PHE A 84 12.06 -14.30 -6.21
CA PHE A 84 10.99 -13.30 -6.17
C PHE A 84 10.19 -13.29 -7.47
N MET A 85 10.85 -13.36 -8.63
CA MET A 85 10.17 -13.44 -9.94
C MET A 85 9.25 -14.66 -10.04
N ASN A 86 9.71 -15.81 -9.58
CA ASN A 86 8.93 -17.04 -9.57
C ASN A 86 7.64 -16.88 -8.74
N VAL A 87 7.72 -16.25 -7.57
CA VAL A 87 6.53 -15.95 -6.75
C VAL A 87 5.65 -14.89 -7.43
N TYR A 88 6.23 -13.80 -7.91
CA TYR A 88 5.52 -12.70 -8.58
C TYR A 88 4.63 -13.19 -9.73
N TYR A 89 5.15 -14.06 -10.59
CA TYR A 89 4.40 -14.57 -11.76
C TYR A 89 3.25 -15.51 -11.39
N THR A 90 3.11 -15.95 -10.14
CA THR A 90 1.96 -16.75 -9.68
C THR A 90 0.73 -15.92 -9.32
N TRP A 91 0.89 -14.60 -9.14
CA TRP A 91 -0.20 -13.74 -8.69
C TRP A 91 -1.20 -13.44 -9.81
N ASP A 92 -2.40 -12.99 -9.43
CA ASP A 92 -3.35 -12.40 -10.36
C ASP A 92 -2.68 -11.23 -11.10
N TRP A 93 -2.77 -11.22 -12.43
CA TRP A 93 -2.11 -10.23 -13.29
C TRP A 93 -2.51 -8.78 -12.96
N ARG A 94 -3.72 -8.56 -12.41
CA ARG A 94 -4.17 -7.24 -11.95
C ARG A 94 -3.43 -6.79 -10.69
N LEU A 95 -3.17 -7.72 -9.78
CA LEU A 95 -2.33 -7.48 -8.60
C LEU A 95 -0.88 -7.24 -9.02
N GLN A 96 -0.35 -8.04 -9.95
CA GLN A 96 0.98 -7.86 -10.53
C GLN A 96 1.17 -6.44 -11.07
N ASN A 97 0.27 -5.98 -11.94
CA ASN A 97 0.38 -4.64 -12.54
C ASN A 97 0.25 -3.52 -11.51
N THR A 98 -0.62 -3.69 -10.51
CA THR A 98 -0.79 -2.69 -9.44
C THR A 98 0.42 -2.64 -8.51
N PHE A 99 0.98 -3.81 -8.16
CA PHE A 99 2.23 -3.94 -7.43
C PHE A 99 3.39 -3.30 -8.20
N LYS A 100 3.48 -3.59 -9.50
CA LYS A 100 4.51 -3.07 -10.40
C LYS A 100 4.49 -1.54 -10.43
N ASP A 101 3.32 -0.92 -10.60
CA ASP A 101 3.20 0.55 -10.60
C ASP A 101 3.72 1.18 -9.31
N LEU A 102 3.42 0.58 -8.14
CA LEU A 102 3.86 1.11 -6.85
C LEU A 102 5.36 0.85 -6.60
N ARG A 103 5.87 -0.30 -7.07
CA ARG A 103 7.29 -0.63 -7.02
C ARG A 103 8.12 0.29 -7.92
N ASP A 104 7.66 0.52 -9.15
CA ASP A 104 8.25 1.47 -10.10
C ASP A 104 8.30 2.88 -9.53
N PHE A 105 7.19 3.33 -8.95
CA PHE A 105 7.14 4.62 -8.27
C PHE A 105 8.17 4.70 -7.13
N SER A 106 8.29 3.64 -6.33
CA SER A 106 9.22 3.59 -5.20
C SER A 106 10.68 3.60 -5.66
N ALA A 107 11.00 2.84 -6.70
CA ALA A 107 12.34 2.79 -7.28
C ALA A 107 12.73 4.14 -7.92
N LEU A 108 11.80 4.77 -8.62
CA LEU A 108 11.97 6.14 -9.12
C LEU A 108 12.21 7.13 -7.98
N ALA A 109 11.43 7.07 -6.90
CA ALA A 109 11.57 7.93 -5.72
C ALA A 109 13.00 7.90 -5.14
N ASN A 110 13.63 6.72 -5.10
CA ASN A 110 15.01 6.56 -4.64
C ASN A 110 16.06 7.06 -5.64
N ARG A 111 15.74 7.10 -6.94
CA ARG A 111 16.65 7.59 -8.00
C ARG A 111 16.59 9.12 -8.19
N TYR A 112 15.55 9.80 -7.72
CA TYR A 112 15.42 11.25 -7.90
C TYR A 112 16.51 12.00 -7.12
N SER A 113 17.46 12.58 -7.87
CA SER A 113 18.36 13.63 -7.38
C SER A 113 17.57 14.93 -7.12
N PRO A 114 18.02 15.83 -6.23
CA PRO A 114 17.48 17.19 -6.10
C PRO A 114 17.37 17.96 -7.43
N SER A 115 18.18 17.60 -8.43
CA SER A 115 18.21 18.19 -9.77
C SER A 115 17.26 17.54 -10.79
N ALA A 116 16.61 16.43 -10.45
CA ALA A 116 15.74 15.72 -11.39
C ALA A 116 14.35 16.38 -11.51
N LYS A 117 13.73 16.26 -12.69
CA LYS A 117 12.38 16.79 -12.95
C LYS A 117 11.38 16.11 -12.02
N LYS A 118 10.86 16.86 -11.05
CA LYS A 118 9.83 16.37 -10.13
C LYS A 118 8.54 16.05 -10.88
N LEU A 119 7.89 14.96 -10.49
CA LEU A 119 6.55 14.63 -10.93
C LEU A 119 5.59 15.78 -10.54
N LYS A 120 4.69 16.16 -11.46
CA LYS A 120 3.68 17.18 -11.15
C LYS A 120 2.80 16.70 -9.98
N PRO A 121 2.44 17.55 -9.00
CA PRO A 121 1.61 17.15 -7.87
C PRO A 121 0.31 16.46 -8.28
N GLU A 122 -0.32 16.92 -9.36
CA GLU A 122 -1.54 16.32 -9.91
C GLU A 122 -1.29 14.89 -10.38
N ALA A 123 -0.25 14.67 -11.19
CA ALA A 123 0.09 13.34 -11.68
C ALA A 123 0.42 12.38 -10.53
N PHE A 124 1.10 12.84 -9.49
CA PHE A 124 1.32 12.06 -8.27
C PHE A 124 0.00 11.65 -7.62
N GLN A 125 -0.93 12.60 -7.42
CA GLN A 125 -2.23 12.29 -6.83
C GLN A 125 -3.03 11.31 -7.69
N GLU A 126 -2.97 11.43 -9.01
CA GLU A 126 -3.66 10.52 -9.94
C GLU A 126 -3.13 9.09 -9.89
N ILE A 127 -1.80 8.94 -9.85
CA ILE A 127 -1.16 7.63 -9.75
C ILE A 127 -1.55 6.94 -8.46
N MET A 128 -1.43 7.64 -7.33
CA MET A 128 -1.79 7.09 -6.01
C MET A 128 -3.29 6.73 -5.97
N LEU A 129 -4.17 7.65 -6.35
CA LEU A 129 -5.61 7.37 -6.41
C LEU A 129 -5.93 6.14 -7.28
N SER A 130 -5.31 6.02 -8.46
CA SER A 130 -5.49 4.87 -9.34
C SER A 130 -5.07 3.55 -8.67
N ILE A 131 -3.94 3.55 -7.97
CA ILE A 131 -3.45 2.37 -7.23
C ILE A 131 -4.45 2.00 -6.12
N GLN A 132 -4.88 2.95 -5.28
CA GLN A 132 -5.87 2.68 -4.22
C GLN A 132 -7.18 2.12 -4.75
N TYR A 133 -7.72 2.72 -5.81
CA TYR A 133 -8.96 2.23 -6.43
C TYR A 133 -8.81 0.80 -6.95
N ARG A 134 -7.71 0.48 -7.63
CA ARG A 134 -7.43 -0.89 -8.10
C ARG A 134 -7.33 -1.88 -6.95
N LEU A 135 -6.55 -1.57 -5.93
CA LEU A 135 -6.36 -2.43 -4.75
C LEU A 135 -7.66 -2.68 -3.97
N LEU A 136 -8.57 -1.70 -3.91
CA LEU A 136 -9.86 -1.86 -3.26
C LEU A 136 -10.91 -2.58 -4.11
N GLN A 137 -10.71 -2.66 -5.43
CA GLN A 137 -11.57 -3.45 -6.31
C GLN A 137 -11.17 -4.93 -6.37
N LEU A 138 -9.90 -5.24 -6.08
CA LEU A 138 -9.43 -6.60 -5.88
C LEU A 138 -10.02 -7.20 -4.60
N ASP A 139 -10.31 -8.49 -4.64
CA ASP A 139 -10.83 -9.27 -3.52
C ASP A 139 -10.29 -10.69 -3.63
N PHE A 140 -9.40 -11.05 -2.71
CA PHE A 140 -8.80 -12.37 -2.61
C PHE A 140 -9.21 -13.07 -1.31
N SER A 141 -10.29 -12.62 -0.66
CA SER A 141 -10.74 -13.16 0.64
C SER A 141 -11.13 -14.64 0.59
N GLN A 142 -11.51 -15.14 -0.59
CA GLN A 142 -11.85 -16.54 -0.85
C GLN A 142 -10.77 -17.27 -1.68
N ASP A 143 -9.63 -16.62 -1.94
CA ASP A 143 -8.55 -17.20 -2.74
C ASP A 143 -7.80 -18.27 -1.93
N PRO A 144 -7.50 -19.45 -2.51
CA PRO A 144 -6.68 -20.46 -1.84
C PRO A 144 -5.23 -20.00 -1.56
N ALA A 145 -4.74 -18.96 -2.24
CA ALA A 145 -3.41 -18.38 -2.06
C ALA A 145 -3.47 -17.13 -1.14
N PRO A 146 -3.25 -17.28 0.19
CA PRO A 146 -3.43 -16.21 1.17
C PRO A 146 -2.46 -15.03 0.98
N ILE A 147 -1.34 -15.25 0.28
CA ILE A 147 -0.33 -14.22 0.04
C ILE A 147 -0.88 -13.06 -0.82
N GLN A 148 -1.83 -13.32 -1.73
CA GLN A 148 -2.38 -12.29 -2.61
C GLN A 148 -3.22 -11.27 -1.83
N GLU A 149 -4.03 -11.74 -0.89
CA GLU A 149 -4.80 -10.86 0.00
C GLU A 149 -3.86 -10.07 0.94
N ALA A 150 -2.83 -10.73 1.47
CA ALA A 150 -1.82 -10.07 2.30
C ALA A 150 -1.06 -8.98 1.54
N LEU A 151 -0.67 -9.24 0.29
CA LEU A 151 -0.07 -8.24 -0.60
C LEU A 151 -1.05 -7.11 -0.92
N ARG A 152 -2.31 -7.40 -1.24
CA ARG A 152 -3.33 -6.38 -1.53
C ARG A 152 -3.50 -5.42 -0.34
N ILE A 153 -3.63 -5.93 0.87
CA ILE A 153 -3.76 -5.12 2.09
C ILE A 153 -2.44 -4.41 2.43
N GLY A 154 -1.31 -5.11 2.29
CA GLY A 154 0.02 -4.57 2.51
C GLY A 154 0.34 -3.40 1.59
N LEU A 155 -0.04 -3.48 0.31
CA LEU A 155 0.09 -2.40 -0.66
C LEU A 155 -0.77 -1.19 -0.26
N LEU A 156 -2.00 -1.38 0.24
CA LEU A 156 -2.81 -0.27 0.78
C LEU A 156 -2.14 0.40 1.99
N ALA A 157 -1.55 -0.39 2.88
CA ALA A 157 -0.83 0.12 4.06
C ALA A 157 0.46 0.87 3.64
N TYR A 158 1.24 0.30 2.73
CA TYR A 158 2.47 0.89 2.20
C TYR A 158 2.17 2.15 1.38
N GLU A 159 1.16 2.16 0.53
CA GLU A 159 0.80 3.37 -0.21
C GLU A 159 0.35 4.48 0.74
N SER A 160 -0.31 4.13 1.84
CA SER A 160 -0.72 5.09 2.88
C SER A 160 0.46 5.79 3.55
N THR A 161 1.63 5.16 3.68
CA THR A 161 2.84 5.84 4.21
C THR A 161 3.37 6.90 3.25
N ILE A 162 3.10 6.77 1.95
CA ILE A 162 3.51 7.73 0.92
C ILE A 162 2.46 8.84 0.78
N PHE A 163 1.18 8.45 0.72
CA PHE A 163 0.09 9.33 0.32
C PHE A 163 -0.59 10.06 1.49
N LEU A 164 -0.60 9.47 2.69
CA LEU A 164 -1.30 10.00 3.87
C LEU A 164 -0.36 10.63 4.92
N GLN A 165 0.96 10.47 4.80
CA GLN A 165 1.91 11.06 5.78
C GLN A 165 1.96 12.59 5.78
N ILE A 166 1.31 13.27 4.84
CA ILE A 166 1.18 14.74 4.85
C ILE A 166 0.37 15.26 6.06
N GLN A 167 -0.27 14.39 6.87
CA GLN A 167 -1.05 14.83 8.04
C GLN A 167 -0.83 14.03 9.34
N GLY A 168 0.21 13.19 9.47
CA GLY A 168 0.51 12.49 10.72
C GLY A 168 -0.58 11.54 11.25
N MET A 169 -1.60 11.24 10.43
CA MET A 169 -2.69 10.35 10.80
C MET A 169 -2.27 8.90 10.59
N LYS A 170 -2.17 8.11 11.66
CA LYS A 170 -2.03 6.65 11.55
C LYS A 170 -3.30 6.05 10.94
N LEU A 171 -3.16 4.99 10.14
CA LEU A 171 -4.29 4.22 9.57
C LEU A 171 -4.87 3.28 10.64
N LYS A 172 -5.13 3.81 11.84
CA LYS A 172 -5.67 3.05 12.98
C LYS A 172 -7.18 2.90 12.83
N SER A 173 -7.60 1.92 12.04
CA SER A 173 -8.93 1.33 12.12
C SER A 173 -8.78 -0.06 12.72
N ASP A 174 -9.56 -0.40 13.75
CA ASP A 174 -9.54 -1.73 14.36
C ASP A 174 -9.87 -2.83 13.34
N SER A 175 -10.76 -2.51 12.39
CA SER A 175 -11.13 -3.42 11.30
C SER A 175 -9.95 -3.67 10.37
N PHE A 176 -9.31 -2.59 9.89
CA PHE A 176 -8.15 -2.70 8.99
C PHE A 176 -6.98 -3.41 9.67
N SER A 177 -6.71 -3.08 10.94
CA SER A 177 -5.63 -3.69 11.73
C SER A 177 -5.85 -5.20 11.88
N ARG A 178 -7.08 -5.61 12.21
CA ARG A 178 -7.44 -7.04 12.31
C ARG A 178 -7.32 -7.75 10.98
N GLN A 179 -7.83 -7.14 9.90
CA GLN A 179 -7.74 -7.73 8.55
C GLN A 179 -6.28 -7.92 8.14
N PHE A 180 -5.43 -6.92 8.37
CA PHE A 180 -4.03 -6.98 8.00
C PHE A 180 -3.27 -8.03 8.81
N ARG A 181 -3.48 -8.06 10.14
CA ARG A 181 -2.91 -9.10 11.01
C ARG A 181 -3.28 -10.50 10.54
N ASN A 182 -4.57 -10.75 10.29
CA ASN A 182 -5.05 -12.06 9.86
C ASN A 182 -4.39 -12.48 8.52
N ALA A 183 -4.29 -11.55 7.57
CA ALA A 183 -3.66 -11.83 6.28
C ALA A 183 -2.15 -12.14 6.41
N ILE A 184 -1.43 -11.40 7.26
CA ILE A 184 -0.01 -11.67 7.55
C ILE A 184 0.16 -13.05 8.19
N GLN A 185 -0.69 -13.39 9.18
CA GLN A 185 -0.62 -14.68 9.87
C GLN A 185 -0.91 -15.85 8.92
N ALA A 186 -1.87 -15.69 8.01
CA ALA A 186 -2.23 -16.69 7.00
C ALA A 186 -1.16 -16.85 5.89
N THR A 187 -0.23 -15.89 5.74
CA THR A 187 0.80 -15.95 4.70
C THR A 187 1.85 -17.01 5.05
N PRO A 188 2.02 -18.07 4.23
CA PRO A 188 3.01 -19.11 4.48
C PRO A 188 4.42 -18.61 4.14
N VAL A 189 5.42 -19.23 4.76
CA VAL A 189 6.84 -19.00 4.45
C VAL A 189 7.39 -20.30 3.87
N GLN A 190 7.51 -20.35 2.54
CA GLN A 190 7.93 -21.54 1.78
C GLN A 190 9.32 -21.39 1.14
N GLY A 191 9.90 -20.20 1.24
CA GLY A 191 11.21 -19.86 0.69
C GLY A 191 11.55 -18.40 0.97
N GLU A 192 12.74 -17.99 0.55
CA GLU A 192 13.30 -16.66 0.85
C GLU A 192 12.39 -15.52 0.37
N ALA A 193 11.90 -15.58 -0.88
CA ALA A 193 11.00 -14.55 -1.42
C ALA A 193 9.73 -14.37 -0.57
N THR A 194 9.07 -15.46 -0.16
CA THR A 194 7.88 -15.39 0.71
C THR A 194 8.22 -14.91 2.13
N ALA A 195 9.42 -15.23 2.62
CA ALA A 195 9.91 -14.71 3.91
C ALA A 195 10.14 -13.20 3.84
N ASN A 196 10.72 -12.71 2.74
CA ASN A 196 10.99 -11.29 2.50
C ASN A 196 9.69 -10.50 2.33
N ILE A 197 8.70 -11.04 1.60
CA ILE A 197 7.34 -10.48 1.53
C ILE A 197 6.72 -10.41 2.93
N LYS A 198 6.74 -11.50 3.70
CA LYS A 198 6.13 -11.50 5.04
C LYS A 198 6.81 -10.52 5.98
N LEU A 199 8.14 -10.42 5.93
CA LEU A 199 8.92 -9.45 6.68
C LEU A 199 8.57 -8.01 6.27
N TRP A 200 8.46 -7.75 4.97
CA TRP A 200 8.02 -6.46 4.44
C TRP A 200 6.63 -6.07 4.97
N LEU A 201 5.66 -6.99 4.94
CA LEU A 201 4.31 -6.75 5.49
C LEU A 201 4.35 -6.41 6.98
N LEU A 202 5.14 -7.12 7.77
CA LEU A 202 5.30 -6.88 9.21
C LEU A 202 5.92 -5.49 9.48
N VAL A 203 6.99 -5.13 8.77
CA VAL A 203 7.66 -3.83 8.94
C VAL A 203 6.72 -2.69 8.51
N VAL A 204 6.07 -2.80 7.36
CA VAL A 204 5.06 -1.81 6.91
C VAL A 204 3.92 -1.68 7.92
N GLY A 205 3.40 -2.80 8.41
CA GLY A 205 2.37 -2.81 9.45
C GLY A 205 2.82 -2.12 10.72
N SER A 206 4.06 -2.35 11.16
CA SER A 206 4.64 -1.71 12.34
C SER A 206 4.79 -0.19 12.19
N ILE A 207 4.99 0.31 10.97
CA ILE A 207 5.13 1.74 10.69
C ILE A 207 3.78 2.47 10.85
N ILE A 208 2.69 1.90 10.36
CA ILE A 208 1.43 2.66 10.16
C ILE A 208 0.18 2.08 10.84
N VAL A 209 0.20 0.80 11.21
CA VAL A 209 -0.98 0.06 11.70
C VAL A 209 -0.81 -0.40 13.15
N PHE A 210 0.18 -1.25 13.41
CA PHE A 210 0.34 -1.99 14.66
C PHE A 210 1.12 -1.20 15.71
N ASP A 211 0.97 -1.62 16.96
CA ASP A 211 1.89 -1.20 18.02
C ASP A 211 3.12 -2.12 18.04
N SER A 212 4.32 -1.52 18.15
CA SER A 212 5.58 -2.27 18.16
C SER A 212 5.73 -3.19 19.39
N SER A 213 4.92 -2.99 20.44
CA SER A 213 4.92 -3.85 21.62
C SER A 213 3.98 -5.05 21.54
N GLU A 214 3.30 -5.29 20.42
CA GLU A 214 2.40 -6.44 20.30
C GLU A 214 3.18 -7.76 20.23
N ASP A 215 2.97 -8.67 21.19
CA ASP A 215 3.74 -9.93 21.30
C ASP A 215 3.81 -10.74 20.00
N TRP A 216 2.68 -10.87 19.28
CA TRP A 216 2.64 -11.63 18.04
C TRP A 216 3.50 -11.00 16.94
N LEU A 217 3.59 -9.67 16.92
CA LEU A 217 4.37 -8.90 15.94
C LEU A 217 5.86 -9.06 16.23
N VAL A 218 6.24 -8.88 17.50
CA VAL A 218 7.60 -9.10 18.00
C VAL A 218 8.08 -10.51 17.66
N GLN A 219 7.29 -11.52 18.02
CA GLN A 219 7.62 -12.92 17.73
C GLN A 219 7.74 -13.20 16.23
N SER A 220 6.84 -12.63 15.41
CA SER A 220 6.87 -12.82 13.95
C SER A 220 8.10 -12.20 13.32
N ILE A 221 8.45 -10.96 13.68
CA ILE A 221 9.65 -10.29 13.17
C ILE A 221 10.90 -11.03 13.63
N HIS A 222 11.00 -11.39 14.91
CA HIS A 222 12.14 -12.15 15.43
C HIS A 222 12.29 -13.51 14.74
N SER A 223 11.20 -14.22 14.46
CA SER A 223 11.26 -15.52 13.77
C SER A 223 11.81 -15.42 12.34
N LEU A 224 11.62 -14.28 11.67
CA LEU A 224 12.06 -14.06 10.29
C LEU A 224 13.44 -13.41 10.21
N ALA A 225 13.73 -12.46 11.09
CA ALA A 225 14.99 -11.70 11.09
C ALA A 225 16.08 -12.37 11.93
N GLY A 226 15.72 -13.17 12.94
CA GLY A 226 16.69 -13.75 13.87
C GLY A 226 17.57 -12.66 14.50
N ARG A 227 18.89 -12.80 14.31
CA ARG A 227 19.92 -11.86 14.81
C ARG A 227 20.41 -10.86 13.75
N GLN A 228 19.68 -10.70 12.66
CA GLN A 228 20.04 -9.77 11.58
C GLN A 228 20.05 -8.32 12.07
N SER A 229 20.97 -7.53 11.52
CA SER A 229 20.97 -6.08 11.73
C SER A 229 19.81 -5.41 11.00
N TRP A 230 19.53 -4.14 11.31
CA TRP A 230 18.57 -3.37 10.52
C TRP A 230 19.00 -3.30 9.05
N GLU A 231 20.28 -3.15 8.77
CA GLU A 231 20.83 -3.09 7.42
C GLU A 231 20.53 -4.37 6.62
N ASP A 232 20.68 -5.54 7.25
CA ASP A 232 20.33 -6.83 6.62
C ASP A 232 18.81 -6.94 6.36
N VAL A 233 17.99 -6.55 7.34
CA VAL A 233 16.52 -6.55 7.21
C VAL A 233 16.06 -5.58 6.13
N ARG A 234 16.71 -4.41 6.07
CA ARG A 234 16.44 -3.37 5.09
C ARG A 234 16.66 -3.89 3.68
N GLU A 235 17.75 -4.58 3.40
CA GLU A 235 17.99 -5.14 2.07
C GLU A 235 16.95 -6.19 1.67
N ARG A 236 16.47 -6.99 2.62
CA ARG A 236 15.37 -7.95 2.39
C ARG A 236 14.05 -7.28 2.05
N VAL A 237 13.66 -6.24 2.81
CA VAL A 237 12.39 -5.52 2.52
C VAL A 237 12.49 -4.67 1.26
N ARG A 238 13.70 -4.21 0.90
CA ARG A 238 13.97 -3.52 -0.36
C ARG A 238 13.69 -4.41 -1.58
N GLU A 239 13.98 -5.71 -1.52
CA GLU A 239 13.67 -6.65 -2.62
C GLU A 239 12.18 -6.60 -3.03
N VAL A 240 11.28 -6.34 -2.08
CA VAL A 240 9.84 -6.21 -2.33
C VAL A 240 9.54 -4.83 -2.92
N MET A 241 9.68 -3.78 -2.09
CA MET A 241 9.69 -2.36 -2.47
C MET A 241 9.98 -1.49 -1.25
N TRP A 242 10.70 -0.39 -1.44
CA TRP A 242 11.02 0.53 -0.35
C TRP A 242 11.34 1.92 -0.88
N ILE A 243 11.13 2.94 -0.05
CA ILE A 243 11.54 4.32 -0.33
C ILE A 243 12.39 4.78 0.84
N ASP A 244 13.67 4.92 0.62
CA ASP A 244 14.68 5.12 1.67
C ASP A 244 14.33 6.33 2.54
N ILE A 245 14.04 7.47 1.91
CA ILE A 245 13.77 8.74 2.61
C ILE A 245 12.46 8.73 3.43
N ILE A 246 11.49 7.89 3.07
CA ILE A 246 10.20 7.80 3.77
C ILE A 246 10.26 6.73 4.85
N HIS A 247 10.88 5.59 4.55
CA HIS A 247 10.69 4.36 5.31
C HIS A 247 11.88 3.97 6.19
N ASP A 248 13.11 4.41 5.92
CA ASP A 248 14.29 3.96 6.68
C ASP A 248 14.20 4.31 8.17
N VAL A 249 13.93 5.58 8.48
CA VAL A 249 13.83 6.05 9.87
C VAL A 249 12.68 5.37 10.63
N PRO A 250 11.42 5.38 10.15
CA PRO A 250 10.34 4.71 10.88
C PRO A 250 10.49 3.19 10.89
N GLY A 251 11.00 2.58 9.82
CA GLY A 251 11.24 1.14 9.73
C GLY A 251 12.30 0.66 10.72
N ARG A 252 13.43 1.35 10.81
CA ARG A 252 14.48 1.06 11.80
C ARG A 252 13.92 1.13 13.23
N LYS A 253 13.23 2.23 13.55
CA LYS A 253 12.60 2.40 14.87
C LYS A 253 11.64 1.27 15.21
N ALA A 254 10.80 0.87 14.25
CA ALA A 254 9.87 -0.23 14.43
C ALA A 254 10.59 -1.56 14.67
N PHE A 255 11.61 -1.86 13.87
CA PHE A 255 12.41 -3.07 14.00
C PHE A 255 13.14 -3.13 15.35
N GLU A 256 13.88 -2.07 15.70
CA GLU A 256 14.62 -1.98 16.98
C GLU A 256 13.70 -2.09 18.19
N ALA A 257 12.50 -1.48 18.13
CA ALA A 257 11.51 -1.61 19.19
C ALA A 257 11.10 -3.07 19.42
N THR A 258 11.00 -3.88 18.36
CA THR A 258 10.69 -5.32 18.53
C THR A 258 11.86 -6.13 19.08
N GLN A 259 13.10 -5.69 18.87
CA GLN A 259 14.29 -6.37 19.41
C GLN A 259 14.49 -6.08 20.90
N ALA A 260 13.93 -4.99 21.42
CA ALA A 260 14.08 -4.58 22.83
C ALA A 260 13.29 -5.44 23.83
N TYR A 261 12.40 -6.32 23.36
CA TYR A 261 11.55 -7.19 24.19
C TYR A 261 12.10 -8.62 24.34
N ILE A 262 13.39 -8.81 24.06
CA ILE A 262 14.14 -10.08 24.14
C ILE A 262 15.28 -9.91 25.14
#